data_AF-A0A5B7GR48-F1
#
_entry.id   AF-A0A5B7GR48-F1
#
_cell.length_a   1.000
_cell.length_b   1.000
_cell.length_c   1.000
_cell.angle_alpha   90.00
_cell.angle_beta   90.00
_cell.angle_gamma   90.00
#
_symmetry.space_group_name_H-M   'P 1'
#
loop_
_entity.id
_entity.type
_entity.pdbx_description
1 polymer ?
#
loop_
_entity_poly.entity_id
_entity_poly.type
_entity_poly.pdbx_seq_one_letter_code
_entity_poly.pdbx_strand_id
1 'polypeptide(L)'
;MADWPNMRRALEETNWGENLVGDAEEQARALTTKLLVLQQQHVPSRVYLSRLGDPAWFGFRCKAAAEAKHAAWLKYKRHPTQRNKALHKAACKRVVATCRWAKQRKQEDLKRKLCGPGVGAKTWWNLVMERQGAKHQDTIPPLLKPDGSTATSSWDKASLLAASFNNKMSVGDPERQAPHLPLETQSTITLVSVTAGQLERLLRAVEVGKATGGPDDVSPQLLKNWDGHLAVARSLQSGLRAAVLWRQGSVSPGPHQGLRVDGGPLLRFDGQVGAVTRQVSLRVSALRRVAGTLDPRGIITQYKKYKTQIRPCLEYGCLSWMSSAATPIQRFDEVQRRALRLAGYDAHQDNLPPDIPVTSLEHRRDVAALVVCHKTQVQGVPHLRRLGLPPRAAQRLTRAAASSELTVEVPFSNTWQDQRTYVAQTSRMWNAFTTTTPQVEDMSTQ
;
A
#
# COMPACT_ATOMS: atom_id res chain seq x y z
N MET A 1 7.94 -10.34 27.58
CA MET A 1 7.40 -10.94 26.33
C MET A 1 5.97 -11.34 26.63
N ALA A 2 5.08 -11.38 25.65
CA ALA A 2 3.70 -11.80 25.85
C ALA A 2 3.66 -13.29 26.23
N ASP A 3 2.81 -13.62 27.20
CA ASP A 3 2.63 -14.97 27.74
C ASP A 3 1.47 -15.68 27.01
N TRP A 4 1.71 -15.98 25.73
CA TRP A 4 0.73 -16.65 24.87
C TRP A 4 0.29 -18.03 25.39
N PRO A 5 1.16 -18.87 25.99
CA PRO A 5 0.76 -20.17 26.52
C PRO A 5 -0.26 -20.06 27.66
N ASN A 6 -0.04 -19.18 28.63
CA ASN A 6 -0.99 -19.02 29.74
C ASN A 6 -2.29 -18.34 29.28
N MET A 7 -2.21 -17.43 28.31
CA MET A 7 -3.40 -16.86 27.70
C MET A 7 -4.26 -17.92 27.00
N ARG A 8 -3.63 -18.89 26.29
CA ARG A 8 -4.37 -20.00 25.66
C ARG A 8 -5.10 -20.86 26.67
N ARG A 9 -4.47 -21.23 27.78
CA ARG A 9 -5.13 -21.98 28.86
C ARG A 9 -6.32 -21.21 29.43
N ALA A 10 -6.16 -19.92 29.70
CA ALA A 10 -7.25 -19.09 30.20
C ALA A 10 -8.44 -18.97 29.21
N LEU A 11 -8.18 -19.05 27.90
CA LEU A 11 -9.23 -19.09 26.86
C LEU A 11 -9.94 -20.45 26.81
N GLU A 12 -9.22 -21.55 27.03
CA GLU A 12 -9.76 -22.92 27.08
C GLU A 12 -10.59 -23.16 28.35
N GLU A 13 -10.17 -22.58 29.48
CA GLU A 13 -10.86 -22.66 30.78
C GLU A 13 -12.09 -21.74 30.87
N THR A 14 -12.26 -20.81 29.91
CA THR A 14 -13.41 -19.90 29.90
C THR A 14 -14.67 -20.64 29.48
N ASN A 15 -15.70 -20.64 30.33
CA ASN A 15 -17.01 -21.19 30.01
C ASN A 15 -17.77 -20.31 29.00
N TRP A 16 -17.57 -20.54 27.71
CA TRP A 16 -18.21 -19.76 26.65
C TRP A 16 -19.73 -19.93 26.59
N GLY A 17 -20.28 -21.04 27.09
CA GLY A 17 -21.72 -21.28 27.13
C GLY A 17 -22.47 -20.31 28.05
N GLU A 18 -21.86 -19.92 29.17
CA GLU A 18 -22.43 -18.94 30.11
C GLU A 18 -22.08 -17.49 29.75
N ASN A 19 -20.95 -17.27 29.05
CA ASN A 19 -20.50 -15.91 28.69
C ASN A 19 -21.13 -15.38 27.39
N LEU A 20 -21.62 -16.26 26.51
CA LEU A 20 -22.20 -15.89 25.21
C LEU A 20 -23.72 -16.07 25.25
N VAL A 21 -24.37 -15.30 26.13
CA VAL A 21 -25.83 -15.26 26.28
C VAL A 21 -26.35 -13.99 25.63
N GLY A 22 -27.56 -14.06 25.07
CA GLY A 22 -28.24 -12.91 24.47
C GLY A 22 -28.24 -12.94 22.94
N ASP A 23 -28.53 -11.79 22.35
CA ASP A 23 -28.49 -11.63 20.89
C ASP A 23 -27.06 -11.68 20.34
N ALA A 24 -26.93 -11.73 19.01
CA ALA A 24 -25.62 -11.84 18.37
C ALA A 24 -24.70 -10.65 18.64
N GLU A 25 -25.23 -9.45 18.86
CA GLU A 25 -24.41 -8.28 19.17
C GLU A 25 -23.90 -8.31 20.60
N GLU A 26 -24.73 -8.76 21.54
CA GLU A 26 -24.38 -9.01 22.93
C GLU A 26 -23.31 -10.09 23.04
N GLN A 27 -23.48 -11.20 22.32
CA GLN A 27 -22.49 -12.27 22.22
C GLN A 27 -21.16 -11.76 21.66
N ALA A 28 -21.18 -10.98 20.58
CA ALA A 28 -19.98 -10.39 19.99
C ALA A 28 -19.27 -9.42 20.95
N ARG A 29 -20.04 -8.60 21.69
CA ARG A 29 -19.50 -7.65 22.67
C ARG A 29 -18.87 -8.38 23.86
N ALA A 30 -19.54 -9.41 24.39
CA ALA A 30 -19.03 -10.22 25.49
C ALA A 30 -17.72 -10.93 25.10
N LEU A 31 -17.67 -11.47 23.88
CA LEU A 31 -16.46 -12.06 23.30
C LEU A 31 -15.31 -11.05 23.25
N THR A 32 -15.54 -9.87 22.65
CA THR A 32 -14.52 -8.81 22.54
C THR A 32 -14.02 -8.37 23.91
N THR A 33 -14.92 -8.12 24.86
CA THR A 33 -14.55 -7.71 26.23
C THR A 33 -13.66 -8.74 26.91
N LYS A 34 -14.01 -10.04 26.82
CA LYS A 34 -13.21 -11.11 27.42
C LYS A 34 -11.82 -11.21 26.80
N LEU A 35 -11.73 -11.09 25.48
CA LEU A 35 -10.46 -11.08 24.75
C LEU A 35 -9.56 -9.91 25.17
N LEU A 36 -10.12 -8.72 25.35
CA LEU A 36 -9.38 -7.53 25.80
C LEU A 36 -8.84 -7.68 27.22
N VAL A 37 -9.62 -8.27 28.14
CA VAL A 37 -9.18 -8.53 29.52
C VAL A 37 -7.99 -9.49 29.53
N LEU A 38 -8.08 -10.60 28.79
CA LEU A 38 -6.99 -11.58 28.71
C LEU A 38 -5.76 -10.99 28.02
N GLN A 39 -5.96 -10.15 26.99
CA GLN A 39 -4.86 -9.42 26.37
C GLN A 39 -4.13 -8.52 27.38
N GLN A 40 -4.86 -7.79 28.24
CA GLN A 40 -4.24 -6.93 29.25
C GLN A 40 -3.47 -7.71 30.32
N GLN A 41 -3.96 -8.90 30.71
CA GLN A 41 -3.34 -9.74 31.74
C GLN A 41 -2.05 -10.42 31.25
N HIS A 42 -2.06 -10.94 30.02
CA HIS A 42 -0.97 -11.77 29.51
C HIS A 42 -0.01 -11.06 28.55
N VAL A 43 -0.37 -9.87 28.04
CA VAL A 43 0.51 -9.05 27.22
C VAL A 43 1.06 -7.89 28.07
N PRO A 44 2.37 -7.90 28.42
CA PRO A 44 2.95 -6.83 29.23
C PRO A 44 2.92 -5.52 28.44
N SER A 45 1.99 -4.65 28.81
CA SER A 45 1.86 -3.30 28.28
C SER A 45 2.40 -2.30 29.31
N ARG A 46 3.03 -1.22 28.84
CA ARG A 46 3.47 -0.12 29.69
C ARG A 46 3.03 1.18 29.05
N VAL A 47 2.18 1.90 29.74
CA VAL A 47 1.78 3.25 29.35
C VAL A 47 2.88 4.20 29.78
N TYR A 48 3.40 5.00 28.83
CA TYR A 48 4.29 6.11 29.15
C TYR A 48 3.85 7.34 28.39
N LEU A 49 3.87 8.48 29.06
CA LEU A 49 3.63 9.78 28.42
C LEU A 49 4.80 10.10 27.51
N SER A 50 4.56 10.03 26.20
CA SER A 50 5.44 10.57 25.15
C SER A 50 5.01 12.00 24.85
N ARG A 51 5.95 12.95 24.79
CA ARG A 51 5.63 14.30 24.32
C ARG A 51 5.54 14.30 22.80
N LEU A 52 4.73 15.21 22.23
CA LEU A 52 4.47 15.30 20.79
C LEU A 52 5.74 15.59 19.95
N GLY A 53 6.86 15.98 20.58
CA GLY A 53 8.15 16.19 19.94
C GLY A 53 9.26 15.21 20.35
N ASP A 54 8.95 14.22 21.20
CA ASP A 54 9.96 13.24 21.59
C ASP A 54 10.32 12.36 20.39
N PRO A 55 11.62 12.21 20.05
CA PRO A 55 12.00 11.42 18.91
C PRO A 55 11.70 9.95 19.16
N ALA A 56 11.30 9.21 18.13
CA ALA A 56 10.87 7.81 18.27
C ALA A 56 11.92 6.81 18.80
N TRP A 57 13.19 7.20 19.00
CA TRP A 57 14.20 6.41 19.73
C TRP A 57 14.23 6.69 21.24
N PHE A 58 13.55 7.74 21.69
CA PHE A 58 13.46 8.15 23.09
C PHE A 58 12.43 7.30 23.82
N GLY A 59 12.87 6.14 24.28
CA GLY A 59 12.04 5.21 25.06
C GLY A 59 12.05 5.51 26.56
N PHE A 60 11.34 4.67 27.31
CA PHE A 60 11.20 4.77 28.77
C PHE A 60 12.54 4.88 29.52
N ARG A 61 13.59 4.19 29.04
CA ARG A 61 14.93 4.22 29.66
C ARG A 61 15.58 5.60 29.54
N CYS A 62 15.43 6.26 28.40
CA CYS A 62 15.94 7.62 28.19
C CYS A 62 15.18 8.62 29.07
N LYS A 63 13.86 8.45 29.18
CA LYS A 63 13.01 9.26 30.06
C LYS A 63 13.41 9.13 31.53
N ALA A 64 13.51 7.90 32.05
CA ALA A 64 13.93 7.64 33.42
C ALA A 64 15.31 8.23 33.73
N ALA A 65 16.26 8.13 32.78
CA ALA A 65 17.57 8.75 32.93
C ALA A 65 17.49 10.29 32.95
N ALA A 66 16.65 10.90 32.10
CA ALA A 66 16.46 12.34 32.05
C ALA A 66 15.81 12.89 33.33
N GLU A 67 14.80 12.18 33.87
CA GLU A 67 14.17 12.49 35.15
C GLU A 67 15.17 12.38 36.31
N ALA A 68 16.00 11.32 36.34
CA ALA A 68 17.06 11.18 37.33
C ALA A 68 18.10 12.32 37.24
N LYS A 69 18.45 12.79 36.03
CA LYS A 69 19.31 13.97 35.82
C LYS A 69 18.68 15.23 36.39
N HIS A 70 17.38 15.44 36.13
CA HIS A 70 16.65 16.59 36.63
C HIS A 70 16.53 16.58 38.15
N ALA A 71 16.20 15.43 38.76
CA ALA A 71 16.18 15.26 40.21
C ALA A 71 17.55 15.52 40.85
N ALA A 72 18.63 15.01 40.26
CA ALA A 72 19.99 15.28 40.73
C ALA A 72 20.38 16.77 40.61
N TRP A 73 19.92 17.44 39.54
CA TRP A 73 20.11 18.89 39.38
C TRP A 73 19.37 19.70 40.44
N LEU A 74 18.10 19.37 40.72
CA LEU A 74 17.33 20.03 41.77
C LEU A 74 17.99 19.86 43.15
N LYS A 75 18.50 18.67 43.46
CA LYS A 75 19.25 18.41 44.70
C LYS A 75 20.54 19.23 44.79
N TYR A 76 21.29 19.33 43.69
CA TYR A 76 22.49 20.17 43.63
C TYR A 76 22.17 21.67 43.74
N LYS A 77 21.08 22.14 43.09
CA LYS A 77 20.64 23.53 43.15
C LYS A 77 20.19 23.93 44.56
N ARG A 78 19.52 23.04 45.30
CA ARG A 78 19.13 23.25 46.69
C ARG A 78 20.33 23.18 47.65
N HIS A 79 21.23 22.23 47.43
CA HIS A 79 22.40 22.00 48.28
C HIS A 79 23.66 21.79 47.42
N PRO A 80 24.45 22.86 47.18
CA PRO A 80 25.61 22.83 46.29
C PRO A 80 26.84 22.18 46.97
N THR A 81 26.74 20.89 47.27
CA THR A 81 27.85 20.09 47.82
C THR A 81 28.63 19.37 46.72
N GLN A 82 29.91 19.03 47.00
CA GLN A 82 30.75 18.27 46.08
C GLN A 82 30.16 16.90 45.72
N ARG A 83 29.52 16.24 46.69
CA ARG A 83 28.80 14.97 46.49
C ARG A 83 27.62 15.14 45.52
N ASN A 84 26.80 16.17 45.69
CA ASN A 84 25.65 16.44 44.81
C ASN A 84 26.10 16.84 43.39
N LYS A 85 27.20 17.59 43.28
CA LYS A 85 27.85 17.91 42.00
C LYS A 85 28.31 16.65 41.27
N ALA A 86 28.94 15.71 41.98
CA ALA A 86 29.39 14.43 41.43
C ALA A 86 28.21 13.56 40.96
N LEU A 87 27.15 13.47 41.76
CA LEU A 87 25.92 12.74 41.43
C LEU A 87 25.23 13.33 40.18
N HIS A 88 25.13 14.65 40.07
CA HIS A 88 24.60 15.31 38.87
C HIS A 88 25.47 15.04 37.64
N LYS A 89 26.80 15.13 37.75
CA LYS A 89 27.73 14.80 36.65
C LYS A 89 27.60 13.34 36.21
N ALA A 90 27.46 12.41 37.14
CA ALA A 90 27.22 11.00 36.85
C ALA A 90 25.88 10.78 36.14
N ALA A 91 24.81 11.46 36.57
CA ALA A 91 23.50 11.40 35.92
C ALA A 91 23.55 11.98 34.48
N CYS A 92 24.27 13.08 34.25
CA CYS A 92 24.50 13.63 32.92
C CYS A 92 25.20 12.63 31.99
N LYS A 93 26.28 11.97 32.45
CA LYS A 93 26.96 10.92 31.69
C LYS A 93 26.02 9.75 31.39
N ARG A 94 25.22 9.32 32.36
CA ARG A 94 24.25 8.23 32.20
C ARG A 94 23.18 8.54 31.15
N VAL A 95 22.64 9.77 31.13
CA VAL A 95 21.70 10.20 30.08
C VAL A 95 22.34 10.14 28.71
N VAL A 96 23.55 10.69 28.56
CA VAL A 96 24.26 10.68 27.27
C VAL A 96 24.51 9.24 26.79
N ALA A 97 24.99 8.35 27.67
CA ALA A 97 25.22 6.95 27.34
C ALA A 97 23.91 6.22 26.96
N THR A 98 22.84 6.42 27.73
CA THR A 98 21.53 5.78 27.49
C THR A 98 20.92 6.26 26.17
N CYS A 99 20.98 7.55 25.87
CA CYS A 99 20.51 8.11 24.61
C CYS A 99 21.33 7.63 23.40
N ARG A 100 22.66 7.53 23.53
CA ARG A 100 23.52 6.96 22.47
C ARG A 100 23.18 5.50 22.20
N TRP A 101 23.08 4.69 23.25
CA TRP A 101 22.66 3.29 23.16
C TRP A 101 21.29 3.15 22.49
N ALA A 102 20.30 3.97 22.87
CA ALA A 102 18.97 3.92 22.29
C ALA A 102 18.97 4.27 20.79
N LYS A 103 19.77 5.27 20.37
CA LYS A 103 19.96 5.61 18.96
C LYS A 103 20.60 4.45 18.17
N GLN A 104 21.68 3.87 18.69
CA GLN A 104 22.39 2.75 18.05
C GLN A 104 21.48 1.52 17.93
N ARG A 105 20.81 1.13 19.02
CA ARG A 105 19.86 0.01 19.03
C ARG A 105 18.73 0.20 18.02
N LYS A 106 18.20 1.42 17.86
CA LYS A 106 17.18 1.71 16.84
C LYS A 106 17.75 1.54 15.42
N GLN A 107 18.97 2.01 15.17
CA GLN A 107 19.62 1.84 13.87
C GLN A 107 19.89 0.37 13.55
N GLU A 108 20.37 -0.41 14.52
CA GLU A 108 20.59 -1.85 14.39
C GLU A 108 19.28 -2.62 14.16
N ASP A 109 18.23 -2.31 14.91
CA ASP A 109 16.91 -2.90 14.73
C ASP A 109 16.35 -2.59 13.33
N LEU A 110 16.52 -1.35 12.85
CA LEU A 110 16.09 -0.95 11.52
C LEU A 110 16.92 -1.64 10.42
N LYS A 111 18.24 -1.79 10.59
CA LYS A 111 19.08 -2.59 9.68
C LYS A 111 18.62 -4.05 9.65
N ARG A 112 18.45 -4.68 10.81
CA ARG A 112 17.96 -6.05 10.94
C ARG A 112 16.59 -6.24 10.27
N LYS A 113 15.67 -5.29 10.46
CA LYS A 113 14.35 -5.32 9.80
C LYS A 113 14.46 -5.12 8.29
N LEU A 114 15.34 -4.26 7.80
CA LEU A 114 15.55 -4.05 6.38
C LEU A 114 16.20 -5.25 5.69
N CYS A 115 17.10 -5.98 6.38
CA CYS A 115 17.78 -7.17 5.89
C CYS A 115 17.04 -8.48 6.21
N GLY A 116 15.96 -8.43 6.98
CA GLY A 116 15.22 -9.62 7.41
C GLY A 116 14.50 -10.32 6.25
N PRO A 117 14.52 -11.66 6.18
CA PRO A 117 13.75 -12.39 5.18
C PRO A 117 12.24 -12.17 5.42
N GLY A 118 11.47 -12.01 4.33
CA GLY A 118 10.00 -11.97 4.40
C GLY A 118 9.36 -10.60 4.70
N VAL A 119 10.11 -9.48 4.69
CA VAL A 119 9.47 -8.16 4.86
C VAL A 119 8.70 -7.76 3.59
N GLY A 120 7.37 -7.70 3.72
CA GLY A 120 6.45 -7.24 2.67
C GLY A 120 6.84 -5.86 2.11
N ALA A 121 6.56 -5.62 0.83
CA ALA A 121 7.00 -4.41 0.12
C ALA A 121 6.60 -3.11 0.84
N LYS A 122 5.35 -3.02 1.30
CA LYS A 122 4.82 -1.84 2.02
C LYS A 122 5.56 -1.59 3.34
N THR A 123 5.72 -2.63 4.16
CA THR A 123 6.42 -2.55 5.45
C THR A 123 7.88 -2.14 5.26
N TRP A 124 8.55 -2.71 4.26
CA TRP A 124 9.91 -2.35 3.91
C TRP A 124 10.03 -0.87 3.53
N TRP A 125 9.10 -0.37 2.71
CA TRP A 125 9.08 1.03 2.30
C TRP A 125 8.85 1.99 3.48
N ASN A 126 7.97 1.62 4.41
CA ASN A 126 7.73 2.39 5.62
C ASN A 126 9.00 2.49 6.49
N LEU A 127 9.81 1.42 6.56
CA LEU A 127 11.10 1.44 7.25
C LEU A 127 12.13 2.35 6.57
N VAL A 128 12.16 2.34 5.24
CA VAL A 128 13.01 3.25 4.44
C VAL A 128 12.62 4.71 4.67
N MET A 129 11.33 5.01 4.70
CA MET A 129 10.82 6.36 4.98
C MET A 129 11.06 6.79 6.42
N GLU A 130 10.90 5.88 7.38
CA GLU A 130 11.23 6.14 8.79
C GLU A 130 12.70 6.51 8.96
N ARG A 131 13.60 5.80 8.27
CA ARG A 131 15.03 6.12 8.33
C ARG A 131 15.37 7.49 7.77
N GLN A 132 14.62 7.94 6.76
CA GLN A 132 14.85 9.25 6.16
C GLN A 132 14.27 10.40 6.97
N GLY A 133 13.53 10.12 8.04
CA GLY A 133 12.75 11.14 8.74
C GLY A 133 11.64 11.73 7.88
N ALA A 134 11.32 11.08 6.75
CA ALA A 134 10.33 11.53 5.76
C ALA A 134 8.92 10.99 6.06
N LYS A 135 8.69 10.48 7.29
CA LYS A 135 7.33 10.39 7.82
C LYS A 135 6.87 11.82 8.06
N HIS A 136 6.42 12.48 6.99
CA HIS A 136 5.49 13.57 7.13
C HIS A 136 4.39 13.03 8.05
N GLN A 137 4.18 13.68 9.19
CA GLN A 137 2.89 13.59 9.81
C GLN A 137 1.98 14.36 8.86
N ASP A 138 1.51 13.68 7.82
CA ASP A 138 0.40 14.15 6.99
C ASP A 138 -0.82 14.18 7.90
N THR A 139 -0.81 15.18 8.76
CA THR A 139 -1.89 15.48 9.66
C THR A 139 -2.91 16.09 8.74
N ILE A 140 -3.99 15.35 8.48
CA ILE A 140 -5.19 15.92 7.86
C ILE A 140 -5.42 17.27 8.55
N PRO A 141 -5.46 18.39 7.82
CA PRO A 141 -5.65 19.71 8.41
C PRO A 141 -6.89 19.72 9.31
N PRO A 142 -7.00 20.65 10.28
CA PRO A 142 -8.21 20.80 11.05
C PRO A 142 -9.45 20.84 10.14
N LEU A 143 -10.43 19.97 10.41
CA LEU A 143 -11.65 19.90 9.60
C LEU A 143 -12.72 20.76 10.26
N LEU A 144 -13.49 21.51 9.47
CA LEU A 144 -14.59 22.30 9.99
C LEU A 144 -15.79 21.38 10.28
N LYS A 145 -16.33 21.48 11.49
CA LYS A 145 -17.55 20.79 11.90
C LYS A 145 -18.78 21.57 11.41
N PRO A 146 -19.95 20.91 11.28
CA PRO A 146 -21.20 21.59 10.93
C PRO A 146 -21.62 22.67 11.94
N ASP A 147 -21.19 22.55 13.20
CA ASP A 147 -21.43 23.52 14.27
C ASP A 147 -20.50 24.76 14.23
N GLY A 148 -19.63 24.86 13.22
CA GLY A 148 -18.64 25.92 13.07
C GLY A 148 -17.36 25.72 13.90
N SER A 149 -17.28 24.72 14.77
CA SER A 149 -16.07 24.38 15.50
C SER A 149 -15.07 23.60 14.62
N THR A 150 -13.82 23.45 15.09
CA THR A 150 -12.77 22.78 14.31
C THR A 150 -12.34 21.46 14.95
N ALA A 151 -12.41 20.38 14.18
CA ALA A 151 -11.90 19.06 14.57
C ALA A 151 -10.37 19.05 14.41
N THR A 152 -9.66 19.09 15.54
CA THR A 152 -8.18 19.14 15.59
C THR A 152 -7.57 17.78 15.93
N SER A 153 -8.25 16.95 16.73
CA SER A 153 -7.79 15.62 17.10
C SER A 153 -8.02 14.59 15.98
N SER A 154 -7.19 13.54 15.94
CA SER A 154 -7.34 12.45 14.96
C SER A 154 -8.67 11.72 15.09
N TRP A 155 -9.18 11.56 16.31
CA TRP A 155 -10.46 10.92 16.58
C TRP A 155 -11.63 11.80 16.10
N ASP A 156 -11.61 13.11 16.37
CA ASP A 156 -12.66 14.02 15.91
C ASP A 156 -12.71 14.08 14.39
N LYS A 157 -11.55 14.12 13.73
CA LYS A 157 -11.46 14.14 12.26
C LYS A 157 -12.01 12.85 11.64
N ALA A 158 -11.65 11.69 12.20
CA ALA A 158 -12.14 10.40 11.73
C ALA A 158 -13.66 10.28 11.90
N SER A 159 -14.17 10.67 13.07
CA SER A 159 -15.60 10.64 13.39
C SER A 159 -16.39 11.58 12.48
N LEU A 160 -15.89 12.78 12.21
CA LEU A 160 -16.52 13.74 11.30
C LEU A 160 -16.56 13.23 9.86
N LEU A 161 -15.46 12.65 9.37
CA LEU A 161 -15.42 12.05 8.04
C LEU A 161 -16.41 10.88 7.94
N ALA A 162 -16.41 9.98 8.92
CA ALA A 162 -17.34 8.86 8.98
C ALA A 162 -18.80 9.34 8.96
N ALA A 163 -19.16 10.33 9.77
CA ALA A 163 -20.50 10.91 9.79
C ALA A 163 -20.87 11.55 8.45
N SER A 164 -19.94 12.29 7.83
CA SER A 164 -20.16 12.93 6.52
C SER A 164 -20.37 11.88 5.42
N PHE A 165 -19.59 10.81 5.40
CA PHE A 165 -19.78 9.71 4.45
C PHE A 165 -21.08 8.96 4.72
N ASN A 166 -21.44 8.70 5.97
CA ASN A 166 -22.69 8.01 6.31
C ASN A 166 -23.90 8.81 5.83
N ASN A 167 -23.87 10.13 5.96
CA ASN A 167 -24.91 11.03 5.42
C ASN A 167 -24.95 11.02 3.88
N LYS A 168 -23.81 10.93 3.20
CA LYS A 168 -23.79 10.80 1.73
C LYS A 168 -24.22 9.42 1.22
N MET A 169 -24.11 8.39 2.07
CA MET A 169 -24.47 7.02 1.76
C MET A 169 -25.86 6.64 2.25
N SER A 170 -26.63 7.56 2.83
CA SER A 170 -28.04 7.35 3.11
C SER A 170 -28.88 7.57 1.85
N VAL A 171 -29.70 6.59 1.50
CA VAL A 171 -30.72 6.74 0.47
C VAL A 171 -31.79 7.69 1.04
N GLY A 172 -32.00 8.83 0.38
CA GLY A 172 -32.88 9.90 0.89
C GLY A 172 -34.38 9.54 0.96
N ASP A 173 -34.77 8.38 0.41
CA ASP A 173 -36.14 7.88 0.44
C ASP A 173 -36.08 6.36 0.69
N PRO A 174 -36.30 5.91 1.95
CA PRO A 174 -36.24 4.49 2.31
C PRO A 174 -37.39 3.67 1.71
N GLU A 175 -38.46 4.32 1.21
CA GLU A 175 -39.58 3.66 0.54
C GLU A 175 -39.43 3.61 -0.99
N ARG A 176 -38.49 4.36 -1.56
CA ARG A 176 -38.21 4.34 -2.99
C ARG A 176 -37.75 2.94 -3.41
N GLN A 177 -38.54 2.29 -4.25
CA GLN A 177 -38.18 1.00 -4.82
C GLN A 177 -36.79 1.06 -5.45
N ALA A 178 -35.91 0.15 -5.01
CA ALA A 178 -34.59 -0.02 -5.58
C ALA A 178 -34.73 -0.21 -7.10
N PRO A 179 -33.81 0.36 -7.91
CA PRO A 179 -33.84 0.14 -9.36
C PRO A 179 -33.86 -1.36 -9.62
N HIS A 180 -34.75 -1.81 -10.50
CA HIS A 180 -34.92 -3.21 -10.84
C HIS A 180 -33.67 -3.72 -11.56
N LEU A 181 -32.68 -4.14 -10.78
CA LEU A 181 -31.51 -4.84 -11.29
C LEU A 181 -31.98 -6.24 -11.67
N PRO A 182 -31.84 -6.65 -12.94
CA PRO A 182 -32.18 -8.01 -13.34
C PRO A 182 -31.35 -8.98 -12.49
N LEU A 183 -32.03 -9.87 -11.78
CA LEU A 183 -31.39 -10.94 -11.02
C LEU A 183 -30.67 -11.86 -12.01
N GLU A 184 -29.33 -11.78 -12.05
CA GLU A 184 -28.52 -12.68 -12.87
C GLU A 184 -28.53 -14.13 -12.34
N THR A 185 -29.06 -14.37 -11.15
CA THR A 185 -29.14 -15.71 -10.54
C THR A 185 -30.45 -15.89 -9.75
N GLN A 186 -31.02 -17.10 -9.79
CA GLN A 186 -32.21 -17.50 -9.01
C GLN A 186 -31.86 -18.04 -7.61
N SER A 187 -30.57 -18.22 -7.34
CA SER A 187 -30.07 -18.77 -6.07
C SER A 187 -29.95 -17.68 -5.01
N THR A 188 -30.75 -17.78 -3.95
CA THR A 188 -30.66 -16.92 -2.76
C THR A 188 -29.94 -17.66 -1.63
N ILE A 189 -28.99 -16.98 -0.97
CA ILE A 189 -28.32 -17.54 0.21
C ILE A 189 -29.18 -17.21 1.43
N THR A 190 -30.06 -18.13 1.80
CA THR A 190 -30.91 -18.01 3.01
C THR A 190 -30.19 -18.49 4.27
N LEU A 191 -29.14 -19.31 4.13
CA LEU A 191 -28.39 -19.86 5.25
C LEU A 191 -26.89 -19.81 4.97
N VAL A 192 -26.16 -19.01 5.75
CA VAL A 192 -24.69 -19.04 5.76
C VAL A 192 -24.24 -20.02 6.84
N SER A 193 -23.89 -21.25 6.45
CA SER A 193 -23.28 -22.22 7.35
C SER A 193 -21.75 -22.05 7.34
N VAL A 194 -21.19 -21.46 8.40
CA VAL A 194 -19.74 -21.38 8.59
C VAL A 194 -19.27 -22.67 9.28
N THR A 195 -18.45 -23.47 8.62
CA THR A 195 -17.88 -24.68 9.24
C THR A 195 -16.63 -24.37 10.06
N ALA A 196 -16.32 -25.21 11.05
CA ALA A 196 -15.10 -25.06 11.85
C ALA A 196 -13.83 -25.02 10.97
N GLY A 197 -13.77 -25.84 9.91
CA GLY A 197 -12.66 -25.83 8.96
C GLY A 197 -12.59 -24.59 8.04
N GLN A 198 -13.72 -23.90 7.79
CA GLN A 198 -13.69 -22.59 7.13
C GLN A 198 -13.15 -21.50 8.07
N LEU A 199 -13.58 -21.51 9.33
CA LEU A 199 -13.10 -20.57 10.34
C LEU A 199 -11.61 -20.72 10.58
N GLU A 200 -11.12 -21.96 10.67
CA GLU A 200 -9.69 -22.25 10.83
C GLU A 200 -8.86 -21.72 9.65
N ARG A 201 -9.34 -21.91 8.41
CA ARG A 201 -8.67 -21.35 7.22
C ARG A 201 -8.63 -19.83 7.27
N LEU A 202 -9.71 -19.18 7.68
CA LEU A 202 -9.78 -17.72 7.81
C LEU A 202 -8.84 -17.20 8.90
N LEU A 203 -8.82 -17.83 10.07
CA LEU A 203 -7.93 -17.46 11.19
C LEU A 203 -6.45 -17.65 10.83
N ARG A 204 -6.09 -18.75 10.16
CA ARG A 204 -4.73 -18.97 9.65
C ARG A 204 -4.31 -17.92 8.63
N ALA A 205 -5.25 -17.47 7.79
CA ALA A 205 -5.03 -16.43 6.78
C ALA A 205 -4.98 -15.01 7.35
N VAL A 206 -5.24 -14.80 8.65
CA VAL A 206 -5.14 -13.48 9.27
C VAL A 206 -3.70 -12.93 9.17
N GLU A 207 -3.60 -11.76 8.56
CA GLU A 207 -2.36 -11.02 8.43
C GLU A 207 -2.10 -10.19 9.70
N VAL A 208 -1.13 -10.65 10.48
CA VAL A 208 -0.62 -10.00 11.71
C VAL A 208 -0.18 -8.54 11.50
N GLY A 209 0.23 -8.17 10.29
CA GLY A 209 0.74 -6.84 9.97
C GLY A 209 -0.33 -5.80 9.64
N LYS A 210 -1.61 -6.16 9.64
CA LYS A 210 -2.73 -5.23 9.39
C LYS A 210 -3.03 -4.38 10.62
N ALA A 211 -3.69 -3.24 10.40
CA ALA A 211 -4.01 -2.30 11.47
C ALA A 211 -4.95 -2.93 12.51
N THR A 212 -4.63 -2.74 13.79
CA THR A 212 -5.45 -3.14 14.94
C THR A 212 -6.63 -2.18 15.18
N GLY A 213 -6.74 -1.09 14.42
CA GLY A 213 -7.70 -0.01 14.65
C GLY A 213 -9.11 -0.26 14.12
N GLY A 214 -9.60 -1.50 14.23
CA GLY A 214 -11.05 -1.72 14.19
C GLY A 214 -11.68 -1.17 15.48
N PRO A 215 -13.00 -0.96 15.53
CA PRO A 215 -13.69 -0.43 16.72
C PRO A 215 -13.48 -1.28 17.99
N ASP A 216 -13.05 -2.53 17.84
CA ASP A 216 -12.91 -3.51 18.92
C ASP A 216 -11.51 -3.56 19.56
N ASP A 217 -10.49 -2.84 19.04
CA ASP A 217 -9.09 -2.85 19.53
C ASP A 217 -8.43 -4.26 19.68
N VAL A 218 -9.02 -5.29 19.06
CA VAL A 218 -8.52 -6.67 19.07
C VAL A 218 -7.36 -6.82 18.09
N SER A 219 -6.18 -7.20 18.58
CA SER A 219 -5.01 -7.34 17.71
C SER A 219 -5.08 -8.57 16.79
N PRO A 220 -4.71 -8.45 15.50
CA PRO A 220 -4.59 -9.62 14.61
C PRO A 220 -3.58 -10.67 15.09
N GLN A 221 -2.63 -10.28 15.96
CA GLN A 221 -1.72 -11.21 16.65
C GLN A 221 -2.45 -12.08 17.67
N LEU A 222 -3.45 -11.51 18.36
CA LEU A 222 -4.31 -12.25 19.28
C LEU A 222 -5.03 -13.37 18.54
N LEU A 223 -5.68 -13.01 17.44
CA LEU A 223 -6.49 -13.93 16.63
C LEU A 223 -5.65 -15.05 16.01
N LYS A 224 -4.38 -14.76 15.64
CA LYS A 224 -3.48 -15.76 15.07
C LYS A 224 -2.87 -16.71 16.10
N ASN A 225 -2.66 -16.23 17.33
CA ASN A 225 -2.12 -17.07 18.42
C ASN A 225 -3.22 -17.84 19.16
N TRP A 226 -4.48 -17.57 18.82
CA TRP A 226 -5.66 -18.25 19.30
C TRP A 226 -5.94 -19.46 18.41
N ASP A 227 -5.36 -20.60 18.80
CA ASP A 227 -5.63 -21.94 18.22
C ASP A 227 -6.61 -22.75 19.10
N GLY A 228 -7.44 -22.07 19.91
CA GLY A 228 -8.38 -22.69 20.86
C GLY A 228 -9.65 -23.17 20.15
N HIS A 229 -9.64 -24.45 19.81
CA HIS A 229 -10.57 -25.20 18.97
C HIS A 229 -12.07 -25.14 19.32
N LEU A 230 -12.89 -25.16 18.27
CA LEU A 230 -14.26 -25.72 18.15
C LEU A 230 -15.41 -25.17 19.01
N ALA A 231 -15.21 -24.84 20.28
CA ALA A 231 -16.30 -24.39 21.16
C ALA A 231 -16.88 -23.04 20.70
N VAL A 232 -16.01 -22.09 20.37
CA VAL A 232 -16.41 -20.77 19.88
C VAL A 232 -16.82 -20.83 18.41
N ALA A 233 -16.40 -21.82 17.61
CA ALA A 233 -16.90 -21.98 16.24
C ALA A 233 -18.42 -22.27 16.21
N ARG A 234 -18.93 -23.00 17.21
CA ARG A 234 -20.37 -23.24 17.41
C ARG A 234 -21.10 -21.98 17.91
N SER A 235 -20.47 -21.14 18.73
CA SER A 235 -21.06 -19.89 19.23
C SER A 235 -20.92 -18.71 18.26
N LEU A 236 -19.88 -18.67 17.42
CA LEU A 236 -19.76 -17.73 16.30
C LEU A 236 -20.76 -18.07 15.20
N GLN A 237 -21.18 -19.33 15.05
CA GLN A 237 -22.29 -19.68 14.15
C GLN A 237 -23.61 -19.01 14.56
N SER A 238 -23.89 -18.81 15.86
CA SER A 238 -25.06 -18.04 16.31
C SER A 238 -24.86 -16.53 16.16
N GLY A 239 -23.67 -16.01 16.43
CA GLY A 239 -23.34 -14.58 16.28
C GLY A 239 -23.27 -14.11 14.83
N LEU A 240 -22.68 -14.89 13.92
CA LEU A 240 -22.61 -14.57 12.48
C LEU A 240 -23.97 -14.63 11.80
N ARG A 241 -24.96 -15.36 12.36
CA ARG A 241 -26.35 -15.35 11.84
C ARG A 241 -27.00 -13.97 11.94
N ALA A 242 -26.58 -13.10 12.86
CA ALA A 242 -27.06 -11.71 12.90
C ALA A 242 -26.02 -10.66 12.46
N ALA A 243 -24.72 -10.99 12.47
CA ALA A 243 -23.66 -10.11 11.93
C ALA A 243 -23.60 -10.01 10.39
N VAL A 244 -24.58 -10.60 9.67
CA VAL A 244 -24.84 -10.31 8.25
C VAL A 244 -25.29 -8.85 8.05
N LEU A 245 -25.69 -8.17 9.12
CA LEU A 245 -25.79 -6.70 9.11
C LEU A 245 -24.38 -6.12 9.27
N TRP A 246 -23.87 -5.58 8.17
CA TRP A 246 -22.63 -4.82 8.04
C TRP A 246 -22.32 -3.99 9.30
N ARG A 247 -21.46 -4.52 10.19
CA ARG A 247 -20.82 -3.67 11.21
C ARG A 247 -19.96 -2.65 10.50
N GLN A 248 -20.21 -1.37 10.78
CA GLN A 248 -19.61 -0.20 10.13
C GLN A 248 -18.11 -0.37 9.94
N GLY A 249 -17.72 -0.83 8.75
CA GLY A 249 -16.32 -0.90 8.36
C GLY A 249 -15.77 0.51 8.35
N SER A 250 -14.72 0.77 9.13
CA SER A 250 -14.02 2.04 9.05
C SER A 250 -13.39 2.15 7.66
N VAL A 251 -14.07 2.87 6.76
CA VAL A 251 -13.56 3.18 5.43
C VAL A 251 -12.34 4.06 5.62
N SER A 252 -11.16 3.44 5.51
CA SER A 252 -9.91 4.19 5.42
C SER A 252 -9.76 4.66 3.97
N PRO A 253 -9.81 5.97 3.68
CA PRO A 253 -9.63 6.46 2.33
C PRO A 253 -8.22 6.07 1.84
N GLY A 254 -8.17 5.22 0.83
CA GLY A 254 -6.97 4.96 0.06
C GLY A 254 -6.86 6.03 -1.04
N PRO A 255 -5.73 6.73 -1.18
CA PRO A 255 -5.53 7.61 -2.32
C PRO A 255 -5.43 6.74 -3.58
N HIS A 256 -6.50 6.68 -4.37
CA HIS A 256 -6.44 6.15 -5.72
C HIS A 256 -5.66 7.15 -6.59
N GLN A 257 -4.57 6.70 -7.22
CA GLN A 257 -3.82 7.51 -8.21
C GLN A 257 -4.70 7.68 -9.45
N GLY A 258 -5.50 8.74 -9.50
CA GLY A 258 -6.28 9.11 -10.69
C GLY A 258 -5.41 9.81 -11.75
N LEU A 259 -5.73 9.57 -13.03
CA LEU A 259 -5.22 10.38 -14.15
C LEU A 259 -5.72 11.82 -14.00
N ARG A 260 -4.83 12.80 -14.22
CA ARG A 260 -5.17 14.23 -14.21
C ARG A 260 -4.64 14.87 -15.48
N VAL A 261 -5.53 15.55 -16.20
CA VAL A 261 -5.18 16.36 -17.37
C VAL A 261 -4.88 17.77 -16.91
N ASP A 262 -3.89 18.42 -17.52
CA ASP A 262 -3.56 19.82 -17.25
C ASP A 262 -4.72 20.73 -17.72
N GLY A 263 -5.14 21.68 -16.87
CA GLY A 263 -6.29 22.57 -17.12
C GLY A 263 -6.04 23.68 -18.15
N GLY A 264 -5.15 23.46 -19.12
CA GLY A 264 -4.84 24.42 -20.18
C GLY A 264 -5.68 24.21 -21.46
N PRO A 265 -5.63 25.14 -22.43
CA PRO A 265 -6.36 25.02 -23.70
C PRO A 265 -5.93 23.81 -24.56
N LEU A 266 -4.77 23.22 -24.25
CA LEU A 266 -4.38 21.90 -24.74
C LEU A 266 -4.47 20.90 -23.59
N LEU A 267 -5.30 19.87 -23.76
CA LEU A 267 -5.45 18.74 -22.85
C LEU A 267 -4.15 17.90 -22.82
N ARG A 268 -3.17 18.35 -22.03
CA ARG A 268 -1.84 17.72 -21.93
C ARG A 268 -1.70 16.96 -20.62
N PHE A 269 -0.78 15.99 -20.61
CA PHE A 269 -0.38 15.24 -19.42
C PHE A 269 1.01 15.65 -18.91
N ASP A 270 1.62 16.70 -19.45
CA ASP A 270 3.01 17.06 -19.15
C ASP A 270 3.21 17.38 -17.66
N GLY A 271 2.26 18.09 -17.04
CA GLY A 271 2.25 18.38 -15.61
C GLY A 271 2.10 17.11 -14.77
N GLN A 272 1.23 16.18 -15.20
CA GLN A 272 1.09 14.89 -14.54
C GLN A 272 2.36 14.03 -14.66
N VAL A 273 2.94 13.91 -15.85
CA VAL A 273 4.19 13.17 -16.10
C VAL A 273 5.33 13.79 -15.28
N GLY A 274 5.39 15.12 -15.18
CA GLY A 274 6.33 15.83 -14.32
C GLY A 274 6.15 15.50 -12.83
N ALA A 275 4.91 15.49 -12.34
CA ALA A 275 4.59 15.13 -10.95
C ALA A 275 4.96 13.67 -10.63
N VAL A 276 4.63 12.73 -11.52
CA VAL A 276 5.02 11.31 -11.41
C VAL A 276 6.54 11.17 -11.41
N THR A 277 7.24 11.85 -12.34
CA THR A 277 8.70 11.85 -12.41
C THR A 277 9.33 12.33 -11.10
N ARG A 278 8.82 13.41 -10.52
CA ARG A 278 9.27 13.94 -9.23
C ARG A 278 9.03 12.94 -8.11
N GLN A 279 7.82 12.37 -8.03
CA GLN A 279 7.47 11.37 -7.04
C GLN A 279 8.43 10.16 -7.10
N VAL A 280 8.62 9.59 -8.28
CA VAL A 280 9.47 8.43 -8.54
C VAL A 280 10.94 8.76 -8.28
N SER A 281 11.41 9.95 -8.65
CA SER A 281 12.78 10.41 -8.37
C SER A 281 13.08 10.52 -6.87
N LEU A 282 12.10 10.96 -6.07
CA LEU A 282 12.22 10.96 -4.60
C LEU A 282 12.33 9.53 -4.07
N ARG A 283 11.55 8.59 -4.61
CA ARG A 283 11.64 7.17 -4.24
C ARG A 283 13.02 6.57 -4.59
N VAL A 284 13.58 6.89 -5.75
CA VAL A 284 14.93 6.42 -6.13
C VAL A 284 16.02 7.06 -5.25
N SER A 285 15.87 8.34 -4.90
CA SER A 285 16.79 9.02 -3.98
C SER A 285 16.73 8.43 -2.57
N ALA A 286 15.53 8.04 -2.13
CA ALA A 286 15.29 7.30 -0.91
C ALA A 286 16.04 5.96 -0.89
N LEU A 287 15.94 5.18 -1.97
CA LEU A 287 16.67 3.93 -2.13
C LEU A 287 18.19 4.14 -2.06
N ARG A 288 18.72 5.15 -2.76
CA ARG A 288 20.16 5.47 -2.77
C ARG A 288 20.72 5.69 -1.37
N ARG A 289 20.00 6.39 -0.50
CA ARG A 289 20.46 6.68 0.89
C ARG A 289 20.47 5.44 1.78
N VAL A 290 19.68 4.42 1.45
CA VAL A 290 19.61 3.15 2.19
C VAL A 290 20.54 2.10 1.59
N ALA A 291 20.99 2.29 0.34
CA ALA A 291 21.83 1.33 -0.37
C ALA A 291 23.10 0.94 0.41
N GLY A 292 23.81 1.90 1.02
CA GLY A 292 25.05 1.63 1.77
C GLY A 292 24.90 0.85 3.08
N THR A 293 23.70 0.42 3.46
CA THR A 293 23.48 -0.43 4.66
C THR A 293 22.88 -1.79 4.36
N LEU A 294 22.61 -2.04 3.09
CA LEU A 294 22.04 -3.28 2.64
C LEU A 294 23.21 -4.19 2.23
N ASP A 295 23.16 -5.47 2.65
CA ASP A 295 24.16 -6.47 2.27
C ASP A 295 24.16 -6.71 0.74
N PRO A 296 25.11 -7.45 0.15
CA PRO A 296 25.08 -7.81 -1.28
C PRO A 296 23.77 -8.50 -1.72
N ARG A 297 23.12 -9.27 -0.83
CA ARG A 297 21.75 -9.81 -1.03
C ARG A 297 20.65 -8.73 -1.07
N GLY A 298 20.92 -7.58 -0.49
CA GLY A 298 20.07 -6.40 -0.51
C GLY A 298 19.97 -5.72 -1.87
N ILE A 299 20.89 -5.97 -2.79
CA ILE A 299 20.85 -5.49 -4.18
C ILE A 299 19.68 -6.12 -4.94
N ILE A 300 19.53 -7.45 -4.85
CA ILE A 300 18.37 -8.19 -5.39
C ILE A 300 17.08 -7.70 -4.74
N THR A 301 17.13 -7.40 -3.45
CA THR A 301 15.99 -6.82 -2.72
C THR A 301 15.63 -5.45 -3.28
N GLN A 302 16.60 -4.55 -3.52
CA GLN A 302 16.34 -3.25 -4.14
C GLN A 302 15.69 -3.37 -5.51
N TYR A 303 16.18 -4.29 -6.35
CA TYR A 303 15.59 -4.52 -7.67
C TYR A 303 14.16 -5.05 -7.59
N LYS A 304 13.91 -6.06 -6.73
CA LYS A 304 12.55 -6.56 -6.46
C LYS A 304 11.64 -5.43 -5.95
N LYS A 305 12.13 -4.57 -5.06
CA LYS A 305 11.34 -3.42 -4.55
C LYS A 305 11.08 -2.37 -5.63
N TYR A 306 12.06 -2.07 -6.49
CA TYR A 306 11.88 -1.22 -7.68
C TYR A 306 10.75 -1.74 -8.58
N LYS A 307 10.78 -3.03 -8.92
CA LYS A 307 9.71 -3.69 -9.70
C LYS A 307 8.32 -3.57 -9.05
N THR A 308 8.23 -3.68 -7.73
CA THR A 308 6.93 -3.69 -7.05
C THR A 308 6.35 -2.30 -6.75
N GLN A 309 7.17 -1.25 -6.65
CA GLN A 309 6.71 0.06 -6.14
C GLN A 309 7.01 1.24 -7.03
N ILE A 310 8.03 1.16 -7.88
CA ILE A 310 8.46 2.29 -8.72
C ILE A 310 7.98 2.04 -10.15
N ARG A 311 8.23 0.85 -10.66
CA ARG A 311 7.85 0.40 -12.00
C ARG A 311 6.34 0.57 -12.30
N PRO A 312 5.39 0.19 -11.42
CA PRO A 312 3.97 0.37 -11.70
C PRO A 312 3.57 1.85 -11.83
N CYS A 313 4.21 2.76 -11.08
CA CYS A 313 3.92 4.19 -11.19
C CYS A 313 4.39 4.80 -12.52
N LEU A 314 5.41 4.21 -13.15
CA LEU A 314 5.92 4.63 -14.46
C LEU A 314 5.14 3.99 -15.62
N GLU A 315 4.38 2.93 -15.36
CA GLU A 315 3.65 2.16 -16.37
C GLU A 315 2.16 2.34 -16.35
N TYR A 316 1.57 2.73 -15.21
CA TYR A 316 0.13 2.85 -15.06
C TYR A 316 -0.52 3.71 -16.15
N GLY A 317 0.13 4.82 -16.53
CA GLY A 317 -0.35 5.73 -17.58
C GLY A 317 0.33 5.56 -18.92
N CYS A 318 1.02 4.43 -19.19
CA CYS A 318 1.87 4.27 -20.38
C CYS A 318 1.19 4.67 -21.69
N LEU A 319 -0.04 4.18 -21.93
CA LEU A 319 -0.80 4.45 -23.15
C LEU A 319 -1.28 5.91 -23.24
N SER A 320 -1.73 6.48 -22.12
CA SER A 320 -2.20 7.87 -22.05
C SER A 320 -1.07 8.87 -22.23
N TRP A 321 0.15 8.52 -21.79
CA TRP A 321 1.32 9.40 -21.88
C TRP A 321 2.09 9.27 -23.19
N MET A 322 1.73 8.37 -24.11
CA MET A 322 2.42 8.23 -25.41
C MET A 322 2.40 9.54 -26.22
N SER A 323 1.34 10.32 -26.07
CA SER A 323 1.16 11.60 -26.76
C SER A 323 1.78 12.81 -26.05
N SER A 324 2.48 12.58 -24.92
CA SER A 324 3.21 13.64 -24.22
C SER A 324 4.49 14.05 -24.96
N ALA A 325 5.06 15.19 -24.58
CA ALA A 325 6.34 15.62 -25.12
C ALA A 325 7.45 14.58 -24.85
N ALA A 326 8.40 14.44 -25.79
CA ALA A 326 9.49 13.46 -25.66
C ALA A 326 10.37 13.70 -24.43
N THR A 327 10.54 14.96 -24.03
CA THR A 327 11.39 15.35 -22.90
C THR A 327 10.88 14.82 -21.55
N PRO A 328 9.59 15.01 -21.14
CA PRO A 328 9.02 14.34 -19.96
C PRO A 328 9.13 12.81 -19.99
N ILE A 329 8.91 12.20 -21.16
CA ILE A 329 8.96 10.76 -21.34
C ILE A 329 10.38 10.20 -21.13
N GLN A 330 11.39 10.84 -21.72
CA GLN A 330 12.80 10.45 -21.58
C GLN A 330 13.29 10.50 -20.13
N ARG A 331 12.72 11.38 -19.29
CA ARG A 331 13.03 11.43 -17.86
C ARG A 331 12.62 10.14 -17.12
N PHE A 332 11.59 9.43 -17.58
CA PHE A 332 11.27 8.12 -17.00
C PHE A 332 12.40 7.11 -17.23
N ASP A 333 12.96 7.08 -18.44
CA ASP A 333 14.08 6.21 -18.78
C ASP A 333 15.35 6.58 -18.01
N GLU A 334 15.59 7.87 -17.75
CA GLU A 334 16.67 8.32 -16.86
C GLU A 334 16.49 7.84 -15.42
N VAL A 335 15.27 7.89 -14.90
CA VAL A 335 14.97 7.42 -13.54
C VAL A 335 15.11 5.90 -13.45
N GLN A 336 14.67 5.15 -14.47
CA GLN A 336 14.95 3.71 -14.58
C GLN A 336 16.46 3.44 -14.57
N ARG A 337 17.24 4.10 -15.44
CA ARG A 337 18.71 3.93 -15.48
C ARG A 337 19.35 4.22 -14.13
N ARG A 338 18.92 5.28 -13.44
CA ARG A 338 19.41 5.61 -12.10
C ARG A 338 19.06 4.53 -11.08
N ALA A 339 17.86 3.96 -11.12
CA ALA A 339 17.44 2.88 -10.22
C ALA A 339 18.22 1.59 -10.47
N LEU A 340 18.46 1.24 -11.74
CA LEU A 340 19.22 0.06 -12.14
C LEU A 340 20.68 0.13 -11.69
N ARG A 341 21.32 1.31 -11.85
CA ARG A 341 22.68 1.54 -11.32
C ARG A 341 22.77 1.36 -9.81
N LEU A 342 21.76 1.76 -9.05
CA LEU A 342 21.73 1.54 -7.60
C LEU A 342 21.61 0.06 -7.24
N ALA A 343 20.93 -0.70 -8.09
CA ALA A 343 20.87 -2.15 -8.00
C ALA A 343 22.09 -2.85 -8.62
N GLY A 344 23.19 -2.14 -8.87
CA GLY A 344 24.44 -2.73 -9.36
C GLY A 344 24.39 -3.25 -10.80
N TYR A 345 23.32 -2.96 -11.55
CA TYR A 345 23.23 -3.27 -12.97
C TYR A 345 23.77 -2.07 -13.75
N ASP A 346 24.92 -2.25 -14.38
CA ASP A 346 25.42 -1.29 -15.36
C ASP A 346 24.96 -1.70 -16.75
N ALA A 347 24.36 -0.77 -17.49
CA ALA A 347 23.77 -1.04 -18.81
C ALA A 347 24.82 -1.34 -19.90
N HIS A 348 26.11 -1.26 -19.56
CA HIS A 348 27.25 -1.42 -20.46
C HIS A 348 28.09 -2.68 -20.20
N GLN A 349 27.71 -3.54 -19.25
CA GLN A 349 28.38 -4.83 -19.06
C GLN A 349 27.45 -5.97 -19.49
N ASP A 350 27.88 -6.72 -20.50
CA ASP A 350 27.27 -7.97 -21.01
C ASP A 350 27.19 -9.11 -19.98
N ASN A 351 27.47 -8.84 -18.70
CA ASN A 351 27.37 -9.78 -17.59
C ASN A 351 26.07 -9.57 -16.79
N LEU A 352 24.94 -9.45 -17.48
CA LEU A 352 23.63 -9.58 -16.82
C LEU A 352 23.43 -11.06 -16.43
N PRO A 353 23.03 -11.38 -15.19
CA PRO A 353 22.53 -12.70 -14.85
C PRO A 353 21.37 -13.07 -15.80
N PRO A 354 21.35 -14.27 -16.40
CA PRO A 354 20.38 -14.65 -17.44
C PRO A 354 18.91 -14.61 -17.00
N ASP A 355 18.64 -14.52 -15.69
CA ASP A 355 17.29 -14.60 -15.13
C ASP A 355 16.51 -13.26 -15.13
N ILE A 356 17.09 -12.14 -15.57
CA ILE A 356 16.41 -10.84 -15.49
C ILE A 356 16.67 -9.96 -16.73
N PRO A 357 15.89 -10.09 -17.81
CA PRO A 357 15.95 -9.15 -18.92
C PRO A 357 15.44 -7.77 -18.45
N VAL A 358 16.36 -6.82 -18.34
CA VAL A 358 16.02 -5.42 -18.06
C VAL A 358 15.69 -4.72 -19.38
N THR A 359 14.45 -4.91 -19.85
CA THR A 359 13.91 -4.19 -21.00
C THR A 359 13.71 -2.70 -20.69
N SER A 360 13.91 -1.81 -21.67
CA SER A 360 13.64 -0.37 -21.51
C SER A 360 12.16 -0.09 -21.22
N LEU A 361 11.83 1.04 -20.57
CA LEU A 361 10.42 1.41 -20.39
C LEU A 361 9.79 1.72 -21.73
N GLU A 362 10.54 2.29 -22.67
CA GLU A 362 10.08 2.55 -24.05
C GLU A 362 9.58 1.27 -24.71
N HIS A 363 10.43 0.25 -24.79
CA HIS A 363 10.06 -1.05 -25.36
C HIS A 363 8.82 -1.64 -24.67
N ARG A 364 8.68 -1.46 -23.36
CA ARG A 364 7.51 -1.99 -22.64
C ARG A 364 6.23 -1.20 -22.84
N ARG A 365 6.33 0.10 -23.10
CA ARG A 365 5.19 0.93 -23.54
C ARG A 365 4.76 0.51 -24.93
N ASP A 366 5.71 0.24 -25.80
CA ASP A 366 5.46 -0.22 -27.16
C ASP A 366 4.77 -1.59 -27.18
N VAL A 367 5.28 -2.54 -26.40
CA VAL A 367 4.65 -3.86 -26.22
C VAL A 367 3.25 -3.72 -25.63
N ALA A 368 3.04 -2.85 -24.63
CA ALA A 368 1.71 -2.63 -24.07
C ALA A 368 0.72 -2.09 -25.11
N ALA A 369 1.15 -1.16 -25.97
CA ALA A 369 0.34 -0.62 -27.06
C ALA A 369 -0.03 -1.72 -28.08
N LEU A 370 0.95 -2.54 -28.47
CA LEU A 370 0.73 -3.68 -29.37
C LEU A 370 -0.20 -4.75 -28.78
N VAL A 371 -0.09 -5.03 -27.48
CA VAL A 371 -0.99 -5.96 -26.78
C VAL A 371 -2.43 -5.43 -26.78
N VAL A 372 -2.64 -4.13 -26.59
CA VAL A 372 -3.98 -3.55 -26.71
C VAL A 372 -4.50 -3.71 -28.13
N CYS A 373 -3.68 -3.45 -29.16
CA CYS A 373 -4.08 -3.67 -30.55
C CYS A 373 -4.40 -5.13 -30.89
N HIS A 374 -3.63 -6.08 -30.35
CA HIS A 374 -3.93 -7.50 -30.52
C HIS A 374 -5.27 -7.87 -29.88
N LYS A 375 -5.51 -7.38 -28.67
CA LYS A 375 -6.79 -7.60 -27.95
C LYS A 375 -7.98 -6.97 -28.66
N THR A 376 -7.81 -5.83 -29.32
CA THR A 376 -8.89 -5.15 -30.05
C THR A 376 -9.13 -5.75 -31.43
N GLN A 377 -8.06 -6.02 -32.20
CA GLN A 377 -8.17 -6.41 -33.60
C GLN A 377 -8.25 -7.91 -33.83
N VAL A 378 -7.53 -8.71 -33.04
CA VAL A 378 -7.47 -10.17 -33.21
C VAL A 378 -8.46 -10.84 -32.25
N GLN A 379 -8.40 -10.51 -30.96
CA GLN A 379 -9.22 -11.18 -29.94
C GLN A 379 -10.64 -10.61 -29.80
N GLY A 380 -10.93 -9.44 -30.40
CA GLY A 380 -12.26 -8.85 -30.41
C GLY A 380 -12.84 -8.50 -29.03
N VAL A 381 -12.00 -8.07 -28.08
CA VAL A 381 -12.43 -7.83 -26.68
C VAL A 381 -13.49 -6.71 -26.59
N PRO A 382 -14.72 -6.99 -26.08
CA PRO A 382 -15.85 -6.06 -26.18
C PRO A 382 -15.62 -4.68 -25.56
N HIS A 383 -14.98 -4.61 -24.40
CA HIS A 383 -14.75 -3.35 -23.68
C HIS A 383 -13.61 -2.50 -24.26
N LEU A 384 -12.76 -3.07 -25.12
CA LEU A 384 -11.69 -2.35 -25.80
C LEU A 384 -12.07 -1.93 -27.23
N ARG A 385 -13.26 -2.32 -27.72
CA ARG A 385 -13.71 -2.06 -29.09
C ARG A 385 -13.61 -0.60 -29.53
N ARG A 386 -13.79 0.35 -28.60
CA ARG A 386 -13.65 1.80 -28.86
C ARG A 386 -12.22 2.25 -29.19
N LEU A 387 -11.22 1.43 -28.86
CA LEU A 387 -9.81 1.66 -29.17
C LEU A 387 -9.37 0.91 -30.45
N GLY A 388 -10.30 0.23 -31.13
CA GLY A 388 -10.03 -0.43 -32.41
C GLY A 388 -9.57 0.58 -33.47
N LEU A 389 -8.56 0.21 -34.24
CA LEU A 389 -8.05 1.02 -35.35
C LEU A 389 -8.83 0.67 -36.63
N PRO A 390 -9.14 1.64 -37.50
CA PRO A 390 -9.83 1.35 -38.75
C PRO A 390 -9.00 0.40 -39.64
N PRO A 391 -9.60 -0.68 -40.18
CA PRO A 391 -8.91 -1.57 -41.10
C PRO A 391 -8.57 -0.83 -42.39
N ARG A 392 -7.42 -1.13 -42.98
CA ARG A 392 -7.01 -0.48 -44.22
C ARG A 392 -7.82 -1.05 -45.38
N ALA A 393 -8.66 -0.21 -46.00
CA ALA A 393 -9.31 -0.57 -47.25
C ALA A 393 -8.27 -0.72 -48.37
N ALA A 394 -8.22 -1.88 -49.02
CA ALA A 394 -7.34 -2.11 -50.16
C ALA A 394 -7.78 -1.24 -51.35
N GLN A 395 -7.11 -0.11 -51.57
CA GLN A 395 -7.47 0.82 -52.67
C GLN A 395 -6.93 0.39 -54.04
N ARG A 396 -5.86 -0.41 -54.14
CA ARG A 396 -5.32 -0.93 -55.41
C ARG A 396 -4.58 -2.27 -55.22
N LEU A 397 -4.99 -3.30 -55.95
CA LEU A 397 -4.26 -4.56 -56.10
C LEU A 397 -3.12 -4.38 -57.11
N THR A 398 -1.94 -3.94 -56.64
CA THR A 398 -0.70 -4.06 -57.41
C THR A 398 0.11 -5.25 -56.89
N ARG A 399 0.86 -5.95 -57.77
CA ARG A 399 1.61 -7.17 -57.43
C ARG A 399 2.60 -7.05 -56.25
N ALA A 400 2.94 -5.84 -55.82
CA ALA A 400 3.82 -5.56 -54.68
C ALA A 400 3.08 -5.24 -53.36
N ALA A 401 1.75 -5.07 -53.40
CA ALA A 401 0.95 -4.76 -52.22
C ALA A 401 0.42 -6.07 -51.61
N ALA A 402 1.26 -6.79 -50.87
CA ALA A 402 0.79 -7.83 -49.97
C ALA A 402 0.04 -7.15 -48.82
N SER A 403 -1.27 -6.95 -48.95
CA SER A 403 -2.12 -6.51 -47.84
C SER A 403 -2.37 -7.71 -46.94
N SER A 404 -1.79 -7.74 -45.75
CA SER A 404 -2.30 -8.66 -44.72
C SER A 404 -3.67 -8.14 -44.26
N GLU A 405 -4.61 -9.03 -44.01
CA GLU A 405 -5.98 -8.69 -43.55
C GLU A 405 -5.98 -7.90 -42.23
N LEU A 406 -4.89 -7.98 -41.49
CA LEU A 406 -4.67 -7.30 -40.21
C LEU A 406 -4.11 -5.87 -40.34
N THR A 407 -3.83 -5.38 -41.55
CA THR A 407 -3.30 -4.02 -41.73
C THR A 407 -4.34 -2.94 -41.42
N VAL A 408 -3.91 -1.91 -40.70
CA VAL A 408 -4.78 -0.79 -40.26
C VAL A 408 -4.42 0.49 -40.98
N GLU A 409 -5.40 1.39 -41.10
CA GLU A 409 -5.19 2.71 -41.67
C GLU A 409 -4.31 3.55 -40.74
N VAL A 410 -3.31 4.21 -41.33
CA VAL A 410 -2.42 5.13 -40.61
C VAL A 410 -2.88 6.54 -40.92
N PRO A 411 -3.39 7.29 -39.94
CA PRO A 411 -3.73 8.69 -40.16
C PRO A 411 -2.49 9.47 -40.59
N PHE A 412 -2.66 10.25 -41.67
CA PHE A 412 -1.61 11.11 -42.20
C PHE A 412 -1.76 12.52 -41.63
N SER A 413 -0.66 13.05 -41.10
CA SER A 413 -0.60 14.43 -40.62
C SER A 413 0.81 14.99 -40.71
N ASN A 414 0.88 16.27 -41.03
CA ASN A 414 2.13 17.02 -41.14
C ASN A 414 2.61 17.55 -39.79
N THR A 415 1.81 17.43 -38.72
CA THR A 415 2.22 17.88 -37.39
C THR A 415 2.82 16.74 -36.60
N TRP A 416 4.01 16.96 -36.06
CA TRP A 416 4.70 15.97 -35.23
C TRP A 416 3.92 15.57 -33.97
N GLN A 417 3.04 16.46 -33.49
CA GLN A 417 2.16 16.21 -32.35
C GLN A 417 1.09 15.18 -32.69
N ASP A 418 0.43 15.30 -33.85
CA ASP A 418 -0.59 14.34 -34.26
C ASP A 418 0.03 12.97 -34.58
N GLN A 419 1.25 12.96 -35.14
CA GLN A 419 2.01 11.72 -35.38
C GLN A 419 2.37 10.94 -34.10
N ARG A 420 2.29 11.61 -32.92
CA ARG A 420 2.53 11.03 -31.59
C ARG A 420 1.26 10.66 -30.86
N THR A 421 0.10 10.87 -31.48
CA THR A 421 -1.15 10.40 -30.92
C THR A 421 -1.11 8.87 -30.84
N TYR A 422 -1.81 8.33 -29.83
CA TYR A 422 -1.93 6.87 -29.68
C TYR A 422 -2.33 6.19 -31.00
N VAL A 423 -3.30 6.76 -31.72
CA VAL A 423 -3.79 6.20 -33.00
C VAL A 423 -2.68 6.22 -34.06
N ALA A 424 -2.06 7.38 -34.34
CA ALA A 424 -1.08 7.48 -35.40
C ALA A 424 0.18 6.65 -35.15
N GLN A 425 0.70 6.67 -33.91
CA GLN A 425 1.89 5.92 -33.54
C GLN A 425 1.62 4.42 -33.53
N THR A 426 0.53 3.98 -32.90
CA THR A 426 0.23 2.56 -32.75
C THR A 426 -0.17 1.92 -34.07
N SER A 427 -0.88 2.62 -34.97
CA SER A 427 -1.16 2.12 -36.33
C SER A 427 0.12 1.80 -37.12
N ARG A 428 1.16 2.65 -37.03
CA ARG A 428 2.45 2.41 -37.70
C ARG A 428 3.17 1.21 -37.11
N MET A 429 3.20 1.13 -35.78
CA MET A 429 3.84 0.03 -35.07
C MET A 429 3.14 -1.31 -35.33
N TRP A 430 1.81 -1.31 -35.35
CA TRP A 430 1.01 -2.49 -35.65
C TRP A 430 1.28 -3.00 -37.06
N ASN A 431 1.24 -2.12 -38.07
CA ASN A 431 1.53 -2.50 -39.45
C ASN A 431 2.97 -3.03 -39.62
N ALA A 432 3.96 -2.44 -38.94
CA ALA A 432 5.31 -2.97 -38.93
C ALA A 432 5.36 -4.37 -38.29
N PHE A 433 4.70 -4.54 -37.14
CA PHE A 433 4.65 -5.79 -36.39
C PHE A 433 3.99 -6.94 -37.19
N THR A 434 2.85 -6.69 -37.83
CA THR A 434 2.15 -7.67 -38.67
C THR A 434 2.90 -8.02 -39.95
N THR A 435 3.78 -7.13 -40.42
CA THR A 435 4.63 -7.40 -41.59
C THR A 435 5.80 -8.31 -41.20
N THR A 436 6.38 -8.12 -40.02
CA THR A 436 7.53 -8.90 -39.55
C THR A 436 7.16 -10.25 -38.94
N THR A 437 5.93 -10.39 -38.42
CA THR A 437 5.51 -11.59 -37.67
C THR A 437 4.37 -12.30 -38.41
N PRO A 438 4.63 -13.42 -39.13
CA PRO A 438 3.64 -14.04 -40.01
C PRO A 438 2.53 -14.87 -39.32
N GLN A 439 2.47 -14.91 -37.98
CA GLN A 439 1.48 -15.68 -37.19
C GLN A 439 0.95 -14.88 -35.99
N VAL A 440 0.53 -13.63 -36.20
CA VAL A 440 0.03 -12.78 -35.10
C VAL A 440 -1.25 -13.35 -34.46
N GLU A 441 -2.05 -14.07 -35.22
CA GLU A 441 -3.33 -14.64 -34.77
C GLU A 441 -3.17 -15.72 -33.70
N ASP A 442 -2.09 -16.50 -33.77
CA ASP A 442 -1.78 -17.59 -32.84
C ASP A 442 -1.13 -17.10 -31.53
N MET A 443 -0.81 -15.81 -31.44
CA MET A 443 -0.15 -15.26 -30.25
C MET A 443 -1.12 -15.08 -29.08
N SER A 444 -0.80 -15.71 -27.95
CA SER A 444 -1.50 -15.48 -26.68
C SER A 444 -0.97 -14.23 -25.97
N THR A 445 -1.87 -13.44 -25.37
CA THR A 445 -1.55 -12.22 -24.60
C THR A 445 -1.64 -12.40 -23.08
N GLN A 446 -1.51 -13.65 -22.59
CA GLN A 446 -1.58 -14.00 -21.16
C GLN A 446 -0.40 -13.48 -20.33
#